data_AF-A0A7Z0Q1G5-F1
#
_entry.id   AF-A0A7Z0Q1G5-F1
#
_cell.length_a   1.000
_cell.length_b   1.000
_cell.length_c   1.000
_cell.angle_alpha   90.00
_cell.angle_beta   90.00
_cell.angle_gamma   90.00
#
_symmetry.space_group_name_H-M   'P 1'
#
loop_
_entity.id
_entity.type
_entity.pdbx_description
1 polymer ?
#
loop_
_entity_poly.entity_id
_entity_poly.type
_entity_poly.pdbx_seq_one_letter_code
_entity_poly.pdbx_strand_id
1 'polypeptide(L)'
;PDDFFRDRVEEPAALRARVVLLRDRPTGGLSAAPAARDLALAHDAPVSELEPGDGEELEALAELIAITDFAAVYLALASGV
;
A
#
# COMPACT_ATOMS: atom_id res chain seq x y z
N PRO A 1 -7.18 22.61 24.71
CA PRO A 1 -5.92 22.64 23.93
C PRO A 1 -5.13 21.37 24.22
N ASP A 2 -4.81 20.58 23.20
CA ASP A 2 -3.96 19.40 23.39
C ASP A 2 -2.55 19.85 23.79
N ASP A 3 -2.00 19.21 24.82
CA ASP A 3 -0.64 19.47 25.30
C ASP A 3 0.37 18.98 24.25
N PHE A 4 1.05 19.92 23.61
CA PHE A 4 2.05 19.66 22.57
C PHE A 4 3.26 18.87 23.08
N PHE A 5 3.55 18.92 24.39
CA PHE A 5 4.68 18.24 25.02
C PHE A 5 4.31 16.89 25.63
N ARG A 6 3.06 16.44 25.45
CA ARG A 6 2.62 15.15 25.98
C ARG A 6 3.42 14.03 25.31
N ASP A 7 3.98 13.14 26.13
CA ASP A 7 4.66 11.95 25.64
C ASP A 7 3.64 11.00 25.00
N ARG A 8 3.65 10.95 23.66
CA ARG A 8 2.75 10.10 22.87
C ARG A 8 3.32 8.70 22.63
N VAL A 9 4.45 8.34 23.25
CA VAL A 9 5.05 6.99 23.12
C VAL A 9 4.07 5.88 23.49
N GLU A 10 3.22 6.10 24.49
CA GLU A 10 2.22 5.12 24.93
C GLU A 10 0.88 5.22 24.18
N GLU A 11 0.69 6.25 23.34
CA GLU A 11 -0.53 6.39 22.56
C GLU A 11 -0.47 5.47 21.32
N PRO A 12 -1.50 4.65 21.06
CA PRO A 12 -1.55 3.82 19.87
C PRO A 12 -1.43 4.69 18.60
N ALA A 13 -0.51 4.34 17.71
CA ALA A 13 -0.37 5.01 16.43
C ALA A 13 -1.69 4.91 15.65
N ALA A 14 -2.25 6.05 15.25
CA ALA A 14 -3.46 6.06 14.45
C ALA A 14 -3.22 5.39 13.08
N LEU A 15 -3.94 4.31 12.80
CA LEU A 15 -3.92 3.67 11.48
C LEU A 15 -4.59 4.59 10.46
N ARG A 16 -3.88 4.90 9.38
CA ARG A 16 -4.39 5.68 8.26
C ARG A 16 -4.53 4.78 7.05
N ALA A 17 -5.70 4.78 6.42
CA ALA A 17 -5.91 4.04 5.19
C ALA A 17 -4.96 4.55 4.10
N ARG A 18 -4.34 3.63 3.37
CA ARG A 18 -3.48 3.90 2.21
C ARG A 18 -3.85 2.95 1.09
N VAL A 19 -4.03 3.47 -0.11
CA VAL A 19 -4.27 2.66 -1.30
C VAL A 19 -2.92 2.21 -1.86
N VAL A 20 -2.76 0.91 -2.09
CA VAL A 20 -1.58 0.34 -2.75
C VAL A 20 -2.03 -0.25 -4.09
N LEU A 21 -1.58 0.34 -5.19
CA LEU A 21 -1.85 -0.15 -6.54
C LEU A 21 -0.75 -1.14 -6.92
N LEU A 22 -1.10 -2.41 -7.09
CA LEU A 22 -0.21 -3.42 -7.63
C LEU A 22 -0.26 -3.33 -9.16
N ARG A 23 0.84 -2.90 -9.75
CA ARG A 23 0.95 -2.65 -11.18
C ARG A 23 1.41 -3.92 -11.87
N ASP A 24 0.47 -4.61 -12.48
CA ASP A 24 0.80 -5.54 -13.54
C ASP A 24 1.22 -4.74 -14.81
N ARG A 25 2.06 -5.32 -15.67
CA ARG A 25 2.40 -4.77 -17.00
C ARG A 25 1.46 -5.43 -18.03
N PRO A 26 0.20 -4.97 -18.19
CA PRO A 26 -0.75 -5.67 -19.04
C PRO A 26 -0.27 -5.66 -20.49
N THR A 27 -0.24 -6.84 -21.11
CA THR A 27 0.12 -7.08 -22.51
C THR A 27 -0.85 -6.47 -23.53
N GLY A 28 -1.88 -5.74 -23.10
CA GLY A 28 -2.92 -5.14 -23.96
C GLY A 28 -3.24 -3.66 -23.69
N GLY A 29 -2.47 -2.96 -22.84
CA GLY A 29 -2.55 -1.50 -22.66
C GLY A 29 -3.77 -0.96 -21.89
N LEU A 30 -4.76 -1.79 -21.54
CA LEU A 30 -5.86 -1.40 -20.66
C LEU A 30 -5.50 -1.69 -19.21
N SER A 31 -5.51 -0.65 -18.36
CA SER A 31 -5.25 -0.75 -16.93
C SER A 31 -6.28 0.07 -16.16
N ALA A 32 -6.73 -0.47 -15.03
CA ALA A 32 -7.59 0.26 -14.08
C ALA A 32 -6.80 1.29 -13.23
N ALA A 33 -5.47 1.24 -13.26
CA ALA A 33 -4.63 2.04 -12.38
C ALA A 33 -4.86 3.56 -12.48
N PRO A 34 -5.06 4.17 -13.67
CA PRO A 34 -5.40 5.59 -13.77
C PRO A 34 -6.72 5.93 -13.06
N ALA A 35 -7.78 5.17 -13.33
CA ALA A 35 -9.09 5.41 -12.72
C ALA A 35 -9.08 5.18 -11.19
N ALA A 36 -8.34 4.17 -10.73
CA ALA A 36 -8.17 3.91 -9.30
C ALA A 36 -7.41 5.04 -8.59
N ARG A 37 -6.38 5.61 -9.24
CA ARG A 37 -5.63 6.75 -8.71
C ARG A 37 -6.52 8.01 -8.64
N ASP A 38 -7.29 8.28 -9.68
CA ASP A 38 -8.21 9.43 -9.71
C ASP A 38 -9.26 9.32 -8.61
N LEU A 39 -9.80 8.12 -8.38
CA LEU A 39 -10.72 7.86 -7.27
C LEU A 39 -10.07 8.07 -5.90
N ALA A 40 -8.85 7.55 -5.69
CA ALA A 40 -8.13 7.73 -4.43
C ALA A 40 -7.86 9.22 -4.14
N LEU A 41 -7.44 9.99 -5.15
CA LEU A 41 -7.28 11.44 -5.07
C LEU A 41 -8.59 12.15 -4.69
N ALA A 42 -9.71 11.76 -5.29
CA ALA A 42 -11.02 12.33 -4.98
C ALA A 42 -11.48 12.07 -3.53
N HIS A 43 -10.87 11.08 -2.86
CA HIS A 43 -11.13 10.72 -1.46
C HIS A 43 -10.00 11.11 -0.51
N ASP A 44 -9.04 11.93 -0.94
CA ASP A 44 -7.83 12.32 -0.17
C ASP A 44 -7.07 11.10 0.40
N ALA A 45 -7.16 9.95 -0.28
CA ALA A 45 -6.52 8.72 0.11
C ALA A 45 -5.10 8.67 -0.47
N PRO A 46 -4.04 8.56 0.36
CA PRO A 46 -2.68 8.46 -0.13
C PRO A 46 -2.48 7.20 -0.99
N VAL A 47 -1.74 7.32 -2.09
CA VAL A 47 -1.48 6.22 -3.04
C VAL A 47 0.01 5.85 -3.04
N SER A 48 0.30 4.54 -3.03
CA SER A 48 1.58 3.96 -3.44
C SER A 48 1.36 3.05 -4.64
N GLU A 49 2.29 3.06 -5.59
CA GLU A 49 2.30 2.10 -6.71
C GLU A 49 3.48 1.13 -6.51
N LEU A 50 3.22 -0.17 -6.66
CA LEU A 50 4.24 -1.22 -6.64
C LEU A 50 4.30 -1.85 -8.02
N GLU A 51 5.47 -1.76 -8.65
CA GLU A 51 5.77 -2.39 -9.92
C GLU A 51 6.75 -3.55 -9.68
N PRO A 52 6.52 -4.73 -10.30
CA PRO A 52 7.46 -5.84 -10.23
C PRO A 52 8.73 -5.50 -11.00
N GLY A 53 9.84 -6.11 -10.58
CA GLY A 53 11.08 -6.14 -11.33
C GLY A 53 10.91 -6.81 -12.70
N ASP A 54 12.00 -6.85 -13.46
CA ASP A 54 12.01 -7.56 -14.74
C ASP A 54 11.95 -9.07 -14.53
N GLY A 55 11.10 -9.74 -15.32
CA GLY A 55 10.88 -11.18 -15.25
C GLY A 55 9.70 -11.61 -16.11
N GLU A 56 9.46 -12.91 -16.14
CA GLU A 56 8.27 -13.50 -16.76
C GLU A 56 7.00 -13.21 -15.93
N GLU A 57 5.82 -13.35 -16.53
CA GLU A 57 4.53 -13.00 -15.90
C GLU A 57 4.34 -13.65 -14.50
N LEU A 58 4.72 -14.93 -14.36
CA LEU A 58 4.63 -15.63 -13.09
C LEU A 58 5.63 -15.11 -12.04
N GLU A 59 6.83 -14.73 -12.46
CA GLU A 59 7.86 -14.18 -11.57
C GLU A 59 7.43 -12.79 -11.08
N ALA A 60 6.91 -11.96 -11.97
CA ALA A 60 6.37 -10.64 -11.66
C ALA A 60 5.19 -10.73 -10.65
N LEU A 61 4.27 -11.68 -10.86
CA LEU A 61 3.18 -11.93 -9.93
C LEU A 61 3.68 -12.42 -8.56
N ALA A 62 4.63 -13.37 -8.57
CA ALA A 62 5.22 -13.91 -7.34
C ALA A 62 5.92 -12.82 -6.51
N GLU A 63 6.63 -11.90 -7.16
CA GLU A 63 7.28 -10.77 -6.50
C GLU A 63 6.27 -9.83 -5.82
N LEU A 64 5.20 -9.45 -6.53
CA LEU A 64 4.15 -8.60 -5.95
C LEU A 64 3.48 -9.29 -4.76
N ILE A 65 3.20 -10.59 -4.86
CA ILE A 65 2.64 -11.37 -3.75
C ILE A 65 3.63 -11.39 -2.57
N ALA A 66 4.90 -11.70 -2.81
CA ALA A 66 5.90 -11.82 -1.74
C ALA A 66 6.04 -10.51 -0.94
N ILE A 67 6.09 -9.37 -1.61
CA ILE A 67 6.17 -8.05 -0.94
C ILE A 67 4.91 -7.79 -0.12
N THR A 68 3.72 -8.09 -0.66
CA THR A 68 2.46 -7.84 0.05
C THR A 68 2.25 -8.79 1.24
N ASP A 69 2.69 -10.04 1.14
CA ASP A 69 2.66 -11.00 2.24
C ASP A 69 3.58 -10.55 3.40
N PHE A 70 4.80 -10.14 3.07
CA PHE A 70 5.72 -9.56 4.06
C PHE A 70 5.12 -8.31 4.70
N ALA A 71 4.55 -7.40 3.90
CA ALA A 71 3.89 -6.21 4.42
C ALA A 71 2.71 -6.54 5.36
N ALA A 72 1.92 -7.58 5.04
CA ALA A 72 0.83 -8.03 5.89
C ALA A 72 1.33 -8.51 7.26
N VAL A 73 2.44 -9.26 7.31
CA VAL A 73 3.08 -9.67 8.57
C VAL A 73 3.54 -8.47 9.39
N TYR A 74 4.20 -7.48 8.77
CA TYR A 74 4.64 -6.29 9.50
C TYR A 74 3.47 -5.42 9.97
N LEU A 75 2.38 -5.34 9.19
CA LEU A 75 1.16 -4.66 9.60
C LEU A 75 0.51 -5.37 10.79
N ALA A 76 0.47 -6.70 10.79
CA ALA A 76 -0.03 -7.49 11.91
C ALA A 76 0.78 -7.23 13.18
N LEU A 77 2.13 -7.34 13.09
CA LEU A 77 3.03 -7.02 14.19
C LEU A 77 2.86 -5.59 14.71
N ALA A 78 2.71 -4.61 13.82
CA ALA A 78 2.55 -3.20 14.19
C ALA A 78 1.18 -2.89 14.81
N SER A 79 0.15 -3.69 14.50
CA SER A 79 -1.21 -3.51 15.03
C SER A 79 -1.55 -4.46 16.18
N GLY A 80 -0.65 -5.39 16.52
CA GLY A 80 -0.80 -6.32 17.64
C GLY A 80 -1.81 -7.44 17.40
N VAL A 81 -2.05 -7.81 16.14
CA VAL A 81 -2.91 -8.93 15.71
C VAL A 81 -2.10 -10.13 15.24
#